data_AF-A0A7C1UAD4-F1
#
_entry.id   AF-A0A7C1UAD4-F1
#
_cell.length_a   1.000
_cell.length_b   1.000
_cell.length_c   1.000
_cell.angle_alpha   90.00
_cell.angle_beta   90.00
_cell.angle_gamma   90.00
#
_symmetry.space_group_name_H-M   'P 1'
#
loop_
_entity.id
_entity.type
_entity.pdbx_description
1 polymer ?
#
loop_
_entity_poly.entity_id
_entity_poly.type
_entity_poly.pdbx_seq_one_letter_code
_entity_poly.pdbx_strand_id
1 'polypeptide(L)'
;MKENRFQAIVSSSLLLGMLLVCTAAGAETGQISVTVREAGGTAPLPCRAWVTAGGKRFFQPGSESGTAYVKDRSFSCDGRFVMKVPVGKAVIHVERGKEYWPVDKEIVVEKNRTAKVEIALKRWIHMAKEGWYSGDVHCHFGLNDLRILRQLALADDVNFEPILTLWNHQSPMPAGGVWPDWPGGSSVYADSIHLVTLRNQEIERIGGDAFESVGALLMMGLDKPVKMPPRGSRYPCNVVLARMAKETSPRCIIDTDKPIWGENVIGVALGLFDSVQVCHNHFHRDRTLQDGRLGWGMADVENGHDEPSADELFHRTNSTYYRFLNCGFRLAATGGSAMGVMAVPLGYGRTYAKLHGPLSEASYLDAIRAGRTFATNGPMLVLTANGLDSGEVIEYPIDNDDPIWIKAELRSIQRIDSLELLYNGKVIKKIELEDEKPSPILRESAAIGFKPLRSGWVAARATFRSPDGHLRQAHTSPVYVTVDGKPAASKADAEYMIRWIDRLLEVSNKAGRYKSDSERAETQVIFREAQQVYENIARKAAKVWGDS
;
A
#
# COMPACT_ATOMS: atom_id res chain seq x y z
N MET A 1 39.48 -15.70 -20.66
CA MET A 1 40.48 -15.34 -21.69
C MET A 1 40.24 -16.18 -22.93
N LYS A 2 39.74 -15.58 -24.01
CA LYS A 2 39.98 -15.99 -25.39
C LYS A 2 39.44 -14.88 -26.29
N GLU A 3 40.38 -14.06 -26.74
CA GLU A 3 40.20 -12.97 -27.68
C GLU A 3 40.04 -13.49 -29.12
N ASN A 4 39.54 -12.57 -29.96
CA ASN A 4 39.92 -12.32 -31.34
C ASN A 4 39.48 -13.27 -32.47
N ARG A 5 38.48 -12.80 -33.22
CA ARG A 5 38.50 -12.81 -34.69
C ARG A 5 38.00 -11.46 -35.26
N PHE A 6 38.95 -10.56 -35.53
CA PHE A 6 38.97 -9.61 -36.65
C PHE A 6 39.64 -10.36 -37.83
N GLN A 7 39.35 -10.20 -39.13
CA GLN A 7 39.26 -9.00 -39.95
C GLN A 7 38.79 -9.36 -41.39
N ALA A 8 38.42 -8.31 -42.16
CA ALA A 8 38.15 -8.22 -43.61
C ALA A 8 36.73 -8.61 -44.07
N ILE A 9 35.97 -7.79 -44.81
CA ILE A 9 36.33 -6.92 -45.95
C ILE A 9 35.53 -5.61 -45.93
N VAL A 10 36.21 -4.50 -46.24
CA VAL A 10 35.65 -3.16 -46.49
C VAL A 10 35.28 -3.04 -47.98
N SER A 11 34.07 -2.57 -48.29
CA SER A 11 33.74 -2.01 -49.60
C SER A 11 32.73 -0.88 -49.42
N SER A 12 33.20 0.31 -49.76
CA SER A 12 32.49 1.59 -49.70
C SER A 12 31.29 1.60 -50.64
N SER A 13 30.15 2.05 -50.14
CA SER A 13 29.04 2.55 -50.95
C SER A 13 28.46 3.76 -50.23
N LEU A 14 28.82 4.95 -50.72
CA LEU A 14 28.16 6.20 -50.34
C LEU A 14 26.70 6.12 -50.80
N LEU A 15 25.77 5.82 -49.89
CA LEU A 15 24.38 6.20 -50.07
C LEU A 15 24.21 7.59 -49.46
N LEU A 16 23.98 8.56 -50.34
CA LEU A 16 23.56 9.91 -50.02
C LEU A 16 22.14 9.84 -49.42
N GLY A 17 22.03 9.59 -48.12
CA GLY A 17 20.78 9.67 -47.39
C GLY A 17 20.37 11.13 -47.29
N MET A 18 19.46 11.57 -48.17
CA MET A 18 18.68 12.79 -47.93
C MET A 18 18.00 12.64 -46.56
N LEU A 19 18.49 13.38 -45.57
CA LEU A 19 17.71 13.68 -44.38
C LEU A 19 16.49 14.48 -44.86
N LEU A 20 15.36 13.79 -45.04
CA LEU A 20 14.07 14.45 -44.87
C LEU A 20 14.02 14.88 -43.40
N VAL A 21 14.42 16.12 -43.15
CA VAL A 21 13.97 16.86 -41.99
C VAL A 21 12.48 17.11 -42.22
N CYS A 22 11.67 16.10 -41.86
CA CYS A 22 10.27 16.34 -41.55
C CYS A 22 10.27 17.27 -40.35
N THR A 23 10.23 18.58 -40.60
CA THR A 23 9.74 19.53 -39.62
C THR A 23 8.33 19.04 -39.29
N ALA A 24 8.17 18.42 -38.12
CA ALA A 24 6.84 18.13 -37.61
C ALA A 24 6.16 19.49 -37.47
N ALA A 25 5.29 19.84 -38.42
CA ALA A 25 4.42 21.00 -38.29
C ALA A 25 3.74 20.86 -36.93
N GLY A 26 4.06 21.75 -36.00
CA GLY A 26 3.52 21.68 -34.64
C GLY A 26 2.00 21.66 -34.76
N ALA A 27 1.36 20.64 -34.18
CA ALA A 27 -0.09 20.52 -34.22
C ALA A 27 -0.73 21.85 -33.81
N GLU A 28 -1.75 22.29 -34.53
CA GLU A 28 -2.49 23.49 -34.14
C GLU A 28 -3.02 23.30 -32.71
N THR A 29 -2.94 24.37 -31.92
CA THR A 29 -3.22 24.32 -30.49
C THR A 29 -4.20 25.41 -30.08
N GLY A 30 -5.01 25.10 -29.08
CA GLY A 30 -5.75 26.07 -28.29
C GLY A 30 -5.37 25.96 -26.82
N GLN A 31 -6.04 26.74 -25.98
CA GLN A 31 -5.83 26.74 -24.55
C GLN A 31 -7.13 26.36 -23.82
N ILE A 32 -7.00 25.69 -22.69
CA ILE A 32 -8.10 25.49 -21.75
C ILE A 32 -7.74 26.20 -20.44
N SER A 33 -8.74 26.79 -19.79
CA SER A 33 -8.65 27.37 -18.46
C SER A 33 -9.76 26.74 -17.62
N VAL A 34 -9.35 25.94 -16.62
CA VAL A 34 -10.24 25.08 -15.86
C VAL A 34 -10.31 25.56 -14.42
N THR A 35 -11.52 25.66 -13.88
CA THR A 35 -11.78 25.79 -12.44
C THR A 35 -12.55 24.57 -11.97
N VAL A 36 -12.09 23.96 -10.89
CA VAL A 36 -12.72 22.82 -10.22
C VAL A 36 -13.26 23.28 -8.87
N ARG A 37 -14.49 22.88 -8.56
CA ARG A 37 -15.18 23.22 -7.31
C ARG A 37 -15.90 22.02 -6.75
N GLU A 38 -16.18 22.04 -5.46
CA GLU A 38 -17.17 21.12 -4.92
C GLU A 38 -18.57 21.51 -5.42
N ALA A 39 -19.44 20.53 -5.70
CA ALA A 39 -20.82 20.79 -6.08
C ALA A 39 -21.55 21.60 -5.00
N GLY A 40 -22.03 22.79 -5.37
CA GLY A 40 -22.64 23.76 -4.43
C GLY A 40 -21.65 24.67 -3.72
N GLY A 41 -20.35 24.47 -3.90
CA GLY A 41 -19.27 25.30 -3.35
C GLY A 41 -18.81 26.42 -4.29
N THR A 42 -18.24 27.48 -3.72
CA THR A 42 -17.72 28.65 -4.45
C THR A 42 -16.21 28.80 -4.38
N ALA A 43 -15.52 28.00 -3.57
CA ALA A 43 -14.06 27.95 -3.50
C ALA A 43 -13.49 26.98 -4.55
N PRO A 44 -12.29 27.22 -5.11
CA PRO A 44 -11.55 26.20 -5.84
C PRO A 44 -11.29 24.98 -4.96
N LEU A 45 -11.42 23.80 -5.53
CA LEU A 45 -11.23 22.52 -4.84
C LEU A 45 -9.97 21.84 -5.38
N PRO A 46 -8.93 21.62 -4.57
CA PRO A 46 -7.74 20.88 -5.01
C PRO A 46 -8.09 19.51 -5.57
N CYS A 47 -7.42 19.13 -6.66
CA CYS A 47 -7.75 17.92 -7.40
C CYS A 47 -6.57 17.43 -8.24
N ARG A 48 -6.65 16.17 -8.66
CA ARG A 48 -5.80 15.56 -9.67
C ARG A 48 -6.50 15.59 -11.03
N ALA A 49 -5.74 15.82 -12.09
CA ALA A 49 -6.30 15.94 -13.44
C ALA A 49 -5.33 15.47 -14.53
N TRP A 50 -5.90 15.27 -15.73
CA TRP A 50 -5.19 15.16 -17.00
C TRP A 50 -6.15 15.49 -18.14
N VAL A 51 -5.61 15.71 -19.34
CA VAL A 51 -6.40 15.99 -20.54
C VAL A 51 -6.06 14.99 -21.62
N THR A 52 -7.06 14.34 -22.20
CA THR A 52 -6.89 13.47 -23.37
C THR A 52 -7.30 14.22 -24.62
N ALA A 53 -6.38 14.40 -25.57
CA ALA A 53 -6.65 15.07 -26.85
C ALA A 53 -5.79 14.42 -27.96
N GLY A 54 -6.35 14.22 -29.14
CA GLY A 54 -5.63 13.59 -30.27
C GLY A 54 -5.00 12.23 -29.93
N GLY A 55 -5.68 11.42 -29.10
CA GLY A 55 -5.20 10.11 -28.65
C GLY A 55 -4.04 10.15 -27.63
N LYS A 56 -3.69 11.33 -27.11
CA LYS A 56 -2.58 11.51 -26.13
C LYS A 56 -3.10 12.08 -24.83
N ARG A 57 -2.52 11.61 -23.72
CA ARG A 57 -2.72 12.15 -22.37
C ARG A 57 -1.70 13.25 -22.07
N PHE A 58 -2.17 14.45 -21.80
CA PHE A 58 -1.44 15.65 -21.41
C PHE A 58 -1.59 15.87 -19.90
N PHE A 59 -0.47 16.15 -19.24
CA PHE A 59 -0.40 16.27 -17.78
C PHE A 59 0.65 17.28 -17.31
N GLN A 60 1.07 18.16 -18.22
CA GLN A 60 1.98 19.27 -17.93
C GLN A 60 1.17 20.56 -17.95
N PRO A 61 0.58 20.97 -16.81
CA PRO A 61 -0.16 22.22 -16.75
C PRO A 61 0.80 23.40 -16.95
N GLY A 62 0.32 24.44 -17.64
CA GLY A 62 1.07 25.69 -17.80
C GLY A 62 0.89 26.68 -16.65
N SER A 63 0.10 26.33 -15.62
CA SER A 63 -0.15 27.16 -14.43
C SER A 63 0.83 26.87 -13.31
N GLU A 64 1.23 27.90 -12.56
CA GLU A 64 2.18 27.83 -11.44
C GLU A 64 1.73 26.88 -10.31
N SER A 65 0.42 26.67 -10.13
CA SER A 65 -0.13 25.77 -9.11
C SER A 65 -0.04 24.29 -9.48
N GLY A 66 0.40 23.92 -10.68
CA GLY A 66 0.36 22.52 -11.14
C GLY A 66 1.60 21.72 -10.74
N THR A 67 1.42 20.55 -10.13
CA THR A 67 2.49 19.61 -9.83
C THR A 67 2.33 18.34 -10.67
N ALA A 68 3.14 18.20 -11.72
CA ALA A 68 3.11 17.05 -12.61
C ALA A 68 3.67 15.79 -11.93
N TYR A 69 3.02 14.66 -12.17
CA TYR A 69 3.51 13.34 -11.82
C TYR A 69 3.66 12.46 -13.06
N VAL A 70 4.90 12.39 -13.55
CA VAL A 70 5.23 11.78 -14.85
C VAL A 70 4.89 10.30 -14.93
N LYS A 71 5.11 9.53 -13.84
CA LYS A 71 4.92 8.07 -13.84
C LYS A 71 3.44 7.69 -14.01
N ASP A 72 2.51 8.35 -13.31
CA ASP A 72 1.06 8.16 -13.48
C ASP A 72 0.49 8.93 -14.68
N ARG A 73 1.26 9.86 -15.26
CA ARG A 73 0.83 10.76 -16.35
C ARG A 73 -0.37 11.64 -15.96
N SER A 74 -0.36 12.16 -14.74
CA SER A 74 -1.33 13.11 -14.20
C SER A 74 -0.64 14.30 -13.54
N PHE A 75 -1.40 15.27 -13.05
CA PHE A 75 -0.89 16.35 -12.19
C PHE A 75 -1.90 16.70 -11.09
N SER A 76 -1.40 17.22 -9.97
CA SER A 76 -2.22 17.83 -8.92
C SER A 76 -2.25 19.34 -9.08
N CYS A 77 -3.34 19.99 -8.65
CA CYS A 77 -3.46 21.45 -8.64
C CYS A 77 -4.41 21.92 -7.54
N ASP A 78 -4.40 23.23 -7.25
CA ASP A 78 -5.24 23.86 -6.22
C ASP A 78 -6.68 24.16 -6.70
N GLY A 79 -7.19 23.34 -7.64
CA GLY A 79 -8.52 23.51 -8.23
C GLY A 79 -8.58 24.49 -9.40
N ARG A 80 -7.43 24.98 -9.89
CA ARG A 80 -7.33 25.77 -11.12
C ARG A 80 -6.11 25.35 -11.92
N PHE A 81 -6.27 25.26 -13.24
CA PHE A 81 -5.13 25.07 -14.14
C PHE A 81 -5.41 25.64 -15.54
N VAL A 82 -4.32 25.90 -16.25
CA VAL A 82 -4.33 26.30 -17.66
C VAL A 82 -3.47 25.30 -18.44
N MET A 83 -3.92 24.87 -19.61
CA MET A 83 -3.16 23.93 -20.43
C MET A 83 -3.32 24.22 -21.91
N LYS A 84 -2.21 24.13 -22.65
CA LYS A 84 -2.21 24.18 -24.11
C LYS A 84 -2.37 22.75 -24.65
N VAL A 85 -3.35 22.53 -25.51
CA VAL A 85 -3.68 21.19 -26.05
C VAL A 85 -4.01 21.29 -27.54
N PRO A 86 -3.93 20.19 -28.31
CA PRO A 86 -4.29 20.17 -29.72
C PRO A 86 -5.73 20.65 -29.96
N VAL A 87 -5.93 21.34 -31.09
CA VAL A 87 -7.27 21.71 -31.59
C VAL A 87 -8.10 20.45 -31.84
N GLY A 88 -9.40 20.54 -31.55
CA GLY A 88 -10.36 19.44 -31.73
C GLY A 88 -10.96 18.94 -30.42
N LYS A 89 -11.47 17.71 -30.43
CA LYS A 89 -12.10 17.09 -29.25
C LYS A 89 -11.04 16.80 -28.18
N ALA A 90 -11.36 17.18 -26.95
CA ALA A 90 -10.58 16.85 -25.77
C ALA A 90 -11.49 16.40 -24.62
N VAL A 91 -10.96 15.55 -23.74
CA VAL A 91 -11.60 15.12 -22.50
C VAL A 91 -10.74 15.58 -21.34
N ILE A 92 -11.31 16.40 -20.45
CA ILE A 92 -10.67 16.79 -19.19
C ILE A 92 -11.14 15.80 -18.13
N HIS A 93 -10.21 15.00 -17.59
CA HIS A 93 -10.47 14.15 -16.45
C HIS A 93 -10.08 14.88 -15.17
N VAL A 94 -10.95 14.85 -14.17
CA VAL A 94 -10.70 15.40 -12.84
C VAL A 94 -11.15 14.40 -11.76
N GLU A 95 -10.30 14.18 -10.77
CA GLU A 95 -10.56 13.33 -9.62
C GLU A 95 -10.02 13.95 -8.32
N ARG A 96 -10.56 13.51 -7.18
CA ARG A 96 -10.13 13.90 -5.83
C ARG A 96 -10.21 12.69 -4.90
N GLY A 97 -9.21 11.82 -4.98
CA GLY A 97 -9.14 10.62 -4.16
C GLY A 97 -10.29 9.63 -4.41
N LYS A 98 -10.65 8.87 -3.38
CA LYS A 98 -11.68 7.82 -3.43
C LYS A 98 -13.05 8.28 -2.97
N GLU A 99 -13.18 9.45 -2.34
CA GLU A 99 -14.42 9.91 -1.71
C GLU A 99 -15.29 10.81 -2.62
N TYR A 100 -14.75 11.17 -3.79
CA TYR A 100 -15.44 11.96 -4.82
C TYR A 100 -15.69 11.14 -6.08
N TRP A 101 -16.77 11.48 -6.78
CA TRP A 101 -16.99 11.00 -8.14
C TRP A 101 -15.98 11.65 -9.08
N PRO A 102 -15.18 10.88 -9.84
CA PRO A 102 -14.38 11.45 -10.92
C PRO A 102 -15.30 11.99 -12.01
N VAL A 103 -14.83 13.00 -12.74
CA VAL A 103 -15.57 13.64 -13.84
C VAL A 103 -14.72 13.65 -15.10
N ASP A 104 -15.29 13.11 -16.18
CA ASP A 104 -14.80 13.31 -17.54
C ASP A 104 -15.66 14.38 -18.24
N LYS A 105 -15.02 15.49 -18.61
CA LYS A 105 -15.68 16.62 -19.30
C LYS A 105 -15.19 16.71 -20.73
N GLU A 106 -16.07 16.40 -21.69
CA GLU A 106 -15.81 16.62 -23.11
C GLU A 106 -15.90 18.11 -23.47
N ILE A 107 -14.95 18.57 -24.30
CA ILE A 107 -14.89 19.92 -24.84
C ILE A 107 -14.37 19.92 -26.29
N VAL A 108 -14.59 21.02 -26.99
CA VAL A 108 -13.95 21.31 -28.28
C VAL A 108 -12.96 22.46 -28.07
N VAL A 109 -11.71 22.23 -28.46
CA VAL A 109 -10.62 23.21 -28.37
C VAL A 109 -10.47 23.88 -29.73
N GLU A 110 -10.61 25.20 -29.76
CA GLU A 110 -10.47 25.99 -30.98
C GLU A 110 -9.07 26.60 -31.10
N LYS A 111 -8.59 26.75 -32.35
CA LYS A 111 -7.27 27.30 -32.67
C LYS A 111 -7.12 28.70 -32.07
N ASN A 112 -6.03 28.92 -31.33
CA ASN A 112 -5.68 30.21 -30.73
C ASN A 112 -6.76 30.82 -29.81
N ARG A 113 -7.71 30.02 -29.31
CA ARG A 113 -8.71 30.45 -28.32
C ARG A 113 -8.51 29.76 -26.99
N THR A 114 -9.00 30.40 -25.93
CA THR A 114 -9.05 29.83 -24.58
C THR A 114 -10.47 29.40 -24.25
N ALA A 115 -10.69 28.09 -24.10
CA ALA A 115 -11.94 27.55 -23.58
C ALA A 115 -11.94 27.65 -22.04
N LYS A 116 -12.91 28.37 -21.48
CA LYS A 116 -13.15 28.42 -20.03
C LYS A 116 -14.06 27.27 -19.62
N VAL A 117 -13.64 26.46 -18.66
CA VAL A 117 -14.37 25.25 -18.24
C VAL A 117 -14.52 25.25 -16.72
N GLU A 118 -15.75 25.14 -16.25
CA GLU A 118 -16.04 24.90 -14.84
C GLU A 118 -16.42 23.43 -14.66
N ILE A 119 -15.83 22.77 -13.66
CA ILE A 119 -16.09 21.37 -13.31
C ILE A 119 -16.49 21.30 -11.83
N ALA A 120 -17.58 20.61 -11.54
CA ALA A 120 -18.05 20.37 -10.17
C ALA A 120 -17.81 18.92 -9.78
N LEU A 121 -17.01 18.68 -8.74
CA LEU A 121 -16.85 17.36 -8.13
C LEU A 121 -17.88 17.17 -7.03
N LYS A 122 -18.48 15.98 -6.96
CA LYS A 122 -19.45 15.61 -5.92
C LYS A 122 -18.86 14.57 -4.99
N ARG A 123 -18.78 14.88 -3.70
CA ARG A 123 -18.44 13.90 -2.66
C ARG A 123 -19.57 12.88 -2.54
N TRP A 124 -19.25 11.59 -2.52
CA TRP A 124 -20.24 10.51 -2.40
C TRP A 124 -20.22 9.83 -1.03
N ILE A 125 -19.13 10.00 -0.29
CA ILE A 125 -18.94 9.53 1.09
C ILE A 125 -18.01 10.50 1.81
N HIS A 126 -18.15 10.65 3.13
CA HIS A 126 -17.27 11.49 3.94
C HIS A 126 -16.78 10.68 5.13
N MET A 127 -15.76 9.85 4.92
CA MET A 127 -15.31 8.88 5.94
C MET A 127 -14.80 9.56 7.21
N ALA A 128 -14.15 10.72 7.09
CA ALA A 128 -13.68 11.48 8.25
C ALA A 128 -14.84 11.95 9.17
N LYS A 129 -16.04 12.21 8.61
CA LYS A 129 -17.24 12.51 9.42
C LYS A 129 -17.79 11.29 10.17
N GLU A 130 -17.41 10.10 9.73
CA GLU A 130 -17.72 8.81 10.37
C GLU A 130 -16.57 8.35 11.30
N GLY A 131 -15.58 9.20 11.54
CA GLY A 131 -14.41 8.91 12.39
C GLY A 131 -13.30 8.13 11.70
N TRP A 132 -13.42 7.86 10.40
CA TRP A 132 -12.44 7.13 9.60
C TRP A 132 -11.58 8.10 8.79
N TYR A 133 -10.32 8.26 9.19
CA TYR A 133 -9.38 9.14 8.51
C TYR A 133 -8.55 8.33 7.52
N SER A 134 -8.44 8.83 6.30
CA SER A 134 -7.65 8.19 5.24
C SER A 134 -6.15 8.44 5.40
N GLY A 135 -5.33 7.53 4.90
CA GLY A 135 -3.89 7.70 4.80
C GLY A 135 -3.28 6.81 3.73
N ASP A 136 -2.07 7.18 3.32
CA ASP A 136 -1.22 6.39 2.44
C ASP A 136 0.12 6.18 3.14
N VAL A 137 0.34 4.98 3.69
CA VAL A 137 1.49 4.73 4.57
C VAL A 137 2.81 4.52 3.80
N HIS A 138 2.82 4.71 2.47
CA HIS A 138 3.99 4.51 1.63
C HIS A 138 4.06 5.62 0.57
N CYS A 139 4.76 6.71 0.85
CA CYS A 139 4.95 7.83 -0.09
C CYS A 139 6.38 8.38 -0.05
N HIS A 140 6.93 8.65 -1.24
CA HIS A 140 8.27 9.19 -1.49
C HIS A 140 8.27 10.50 -2.28
N PHE A 141 7.10 10.98 -2.70
CA PHE A 141 6.99 12.11 -3.62
C PHE A 141 6.89 13.45 -2.88
N GLY A 142 7.43 14.52 -3.48
CA GLY A 142 7.25 15.89 -2.98
C GLY A 142 8.14 16.32 -1.81
N LEU A 143 9.03 15.46 -1.28
CA LEU A 143 9.82 15.73 -0.06
C LEU A 143 10.56 17.09 -0.04
N ASN A 144 10.99 17.58 -1.19
CA ASN A 144 11.80 18.80 -1.30
C ASN A 144 10.96 20.09 -1.38
N ASP A 145 9.62 20.01 -1.36
CA ASP A 145 8.74 21.16 -1.49
C ASP A 145 7.47 20.98 -0.62
N LEU A 146 7.41 21.70 0.51
CA LEU A 146 6.27 21.67 1.43
C LEU A 146 4.95 22.10 0.77
N ARG A 147 5.00 22.93 -0.27
CA ARG A 147 3.81 23.29 -1.05
C ARG A 147 3.28 22.07 -1.80
N ILE A 148 4.17 21.27 -2.41
CA ILE A 148 3.77 20.03 -3.09
C ILE A 148 3.12 19.08 -2.09
N LEU A 149 3.73 18.85 -0.93
CA LEU A 149 3.20 17.94 0.08
C LEU A 149 1.79 18.33 0.52
N ARG A 150 1.57 19.61 0.86
CA ARG A 150 0.23 20.13 1.19
C ARG A 150 -0.75 19.94 0.03
N GLN A 151 -0.30 20.23 -1.19
CA GLN A 151 -1.14 20.11 -2.36
C GLN A 151 -1.54 18.66 -2.63
N LEU A 152 -0.66 17.68 -2.45
CA LEU A 152 -0.97 16.26 -2.67
C LEU A 152 -2.02 15.76 -1.68
N ALA A 153 -1.81 16.01 -0.39
CA ALA A 153 -2.75 15.65 0.66
C ALA A 153 -4.15 16.20 0.35
N LEU A 154 -4.23 17.48 -0.06
CA LEU A 154 -5.50 18.08 -0.46
C LEU A 154 -6.03 17.54 -1.79
N ALA A 155 -5.22 17.43 -2.84
CA ALA A 155 -5.68 17.06 -4.18
C ALA A 155 -6.22 15.63 -4.27
N ASP A 156 -5.67 14.70 -3.47
CA ASP A 156 -6.10 13.31 -3.41
C ASP A 156 -6.96 13.00 -2.16
N ASP A 157 -7.32 14.01 -1.35
CA ASP A 157 -8.13 13.90 -0.13
C ASP A 157 -7.61 12.78 0.80
N VAL A 158 -6.32 12.87 1.16
CA VAL A 158 -5.61 11.92 2.03
C VAL A 158 -5.32 12.60 3.37
N ASN A 159 -6.00 12.18 4.43
CA ASN A 159 -5.96 12.87 5.71
C ASN A 159 -4.59 12.75 6.42
N PHE A 160 -3.92 11.61 6.34
CA PHE A 160 -2.62 11.38 6.98
C PHE A 160 -1.59 10.86 5.97
N GLU A 161 -0.51 11.62 5.79
CA GLU A 161 0.56 11.31 4.84
C GLU A 161 1.92 11.24 5.56
N PRO A 162 2.35 10.04 5.99
CA PRO A 162 3.69 9.84 6.53
C PRO A 162 4.71 9.74 5.39
N ILE A 163 5.30 10.87 5.01
CA ILE A 163 6.32 10.91 3.96
C ILE A 163 7.58 10.21 4.45
N LEU A 164 8.07 9.24 3.68
CA LEU A 164 9.31 8.50 3.93
C LEU A 164 10.52 9.39 3.58
N THR A 165 10.77 10.36 4.44
CA THR A 165 11.81 11.38 4.30
C THR A 165 13.20 10.79 4.06
N LEU A 166 13.54 9.74 4.80
CA LEU A 166 14.82 9.06 4.64
C LEU A 166 14.57 7.72 3.98
N TRP A 167 15.10 7.55 2.77
CA TRP A 167 14.98 6.29 2.04
C TRP A 167 16.30 5.91 1.40
N ASN A 168 16.76 4.67 1.60
CA ASN A 168 18.09 4.20 1.19
C ASN A 168 18.31 4.06 -0.33
N HIS A 169 17.30 4.30 -1.17
CA HIS A 169 17.46 4.44 -2.64
C HIS A 169 17.19 5.86 -3.16
N GLN A 170 16.97 6.82 -2.26
CA GLN A 170 16.81 8.22 -2.63
C GLN A 170 18.10 8.80 -3.24
N SER A 171 17.95 9.67 -4.24
CA SER A 171 19.06 10.38 -4.86
C SER A 171 18.71 11.86 -5.08
N PRO A 172 19.51 12.81 -4.55
CA PRO A 172 20.60 12.60 -3.58
C PRO A 172 20.07 12.13 -2.21
N MET A 173 20.89 11.37 -1.49
CA MET A 173 20.59 11.01 -0.09
C MET A 173 20.83 12.22 0.82
N PRO A 174 19.95 12.54 1.78
CA PRO A 174 20.25 13.51 2.83
C PRO A 174 21.52 13.11 3.61
N ALA A 175 22.36 14.09 3.96
CA ALA A 175 23.65 13.83 4.60
C ALA A 175 23.48 13.19 5.99
N GLY A 176 24.25 12.13 6.26
CA GLY A 176 24.50 11.62 7.62
C GLY A 176 23.35 10.90 8.34
N GLY A 177 22.22 10.66 7.69
CA GLY A 177 21.06 10.04 8.37
C GLY A 177 20.47 10.96 9.44
N VAL A 178 20.44 12.26 9.17
CA VAL A 178 19.76 13.28 9.98
C VAL A 178 18.50 13.72 9.24
N TRP A 179 17.47 14.10 9.99
CA TRP A 179 16.31 14.73 9.39
C TRP A 179 16.71 16.02 8.65
N PRO A 180 16.18 16.27 7.44
CA PRO A 180 16.26 17.59 6.82
C PRO A 180 15.75 18.67 7.79
N ASP A 181 16.32 19.87 7.71
CA ASP A 181 15.79 21.02 8.44
C ASP A 181 14.54 21.55 7.73
N TRP A 182 13.39 21.45 8.38
CA TRP A 182 12.12 21.93 7.85
C TRP A 182 11.70 23.20 8.59
N PRO A 183 11.58 24.35 7.90
CA PRO A 183 11.20 25.62 8.52
C PRO A 183 9.87 25.60 9.30
N GLY A 184 9.01 24.61 9.06
CA GLY A 184 7.72 24.40 9.73
C GLY A 184 7.68 23.27 10.76
N GLY A 185 8.82 22.64 11.07
CA GLY A 185 8.90 21.48 11.95
C GLY A 185 8.65 20.14 11.27
N SER A 186 8.54 19.09 12.08
CA SER A 186 8.43 17.68 11.66
C SER A 186 7.06 17.26 11.11
N SER A 187 6.13 18.19 11.01
CA SER A 187 4.77 17.94 10.53
C SER A 187 4.17 19.21 9.95
N VAL A 188 3.32 19.04 8.95
CA VAL A 188 2.69 20.15 8.23
C VAL A 188 1.21 19.85 8.04
N TYR A 189 0.36 20.68 8.63
CA TYR A 189 -1.07 20.69 8.31
C TYR A 189 -1.28 21.41 6.98
N ALA A 190 -2.02 20.76 6.07
CA ALA A 190 -2.53 21.39 4.86
C ALA A 190 -3.89 22.08 5.12
N ASP A 191 -4.70 21.51 6.03
CA ASP A 191 -5.87 22.11 6.66
C ASP A 191 -6.16 21.41 8.01
N SER A 192 -7.37 21.56 8.57
CA SER A 192 -7.75 20.96 9.86
C SER A 192 -7.84 19.44 9.89
N ILE A 193 -7.88 18.76 8.74
CA ILE A 193 -8.02 17.29 8.63
C ILE A 193 -7.02 16.65 7.66
N HIS A 194 -6.02 17.39 7.18
CA HIS A 194 -4.94 16.89 6.32
C HIS A 194 -3.58 17.20 6.96
N LEU A 195 -2.88 16.15 7.38
CA LEU A 195 -1.62 16.19 8.10
C LEU A 195 -0.55 15.39 7.34
N VAL A 196 0.54 16.08 7.01
CA VAL A 196 1.77 15.46 6.48
C VAL A 196 2.78 15.34 7.63
N THR A 197 3.37 14.16 7.82
CA THR A 197 4.46 13.98 8.80
C THR A 197 5.76 13.66 8.10
N LEU A 198 6.87 14.09 8.69
CA LEU A 198 8.18 14.09 8.03
C LEU A 198 9.23 13.25 8.78
N ARG A 199 8.90 12.71 9.94
CA ARG A 199 9.80 11.85 10.74
C ARG A 199 9.61 10.37 10.42
N ASN A 200 9.66 10.05 9.14
CA ASN A 200 9.46 8.68 8.68
C ASN A 200 10.62 8.25 7.79
N GLN A 201 10.92 6.95 7.84
CA GLN A 201 12.09 6.38 7.20
C GLN A 201 11.76 5.03 6.60
N GLU A 202 12.23 4.78 5.39
CA GLU A 202 12.26 3.47 4.78
C GLU A 202 13.70 2.93 4.69
N ILE A 203 13.86 1.68 5.11
CA ILE A 203 15.05 0.87 4.79
C ILE A 203 14.60 -0.30 3.91
N GLU A 204 14.85 -0.19 2.61
CA GLU A 204 14.47 -1.20 1.61
C GLU A 204 15.69 -1.99 1.12
N ARG A 205 15.70 -3.29 1.34
CA ARG A 205 16.83 -4.18 1.03
C ARG A 205 16.38 -5.31 0.14
N ILE A 206 16.44 -5.01 -1.15
CA ILE A 206 15.93 -5.83 -2.24
C ILE A 206 17.06 -6.36 -3.13
N GLY A 207 16.77 -7.44 -3.86
CA GLY A 207 17.66 -8.02 -4.87
C GLY A 207 18.18 -9.41 -4.52
N GLY A 208 18.63 -10.11 -5.56
CA GLY A 208 19.00 -11.53 -5.50
C GLY A 208 17.86 -12.45 -5.94
N ASP A 209 18.07 -13.75 -5.77
CA ASP A 209 17.06 -14.79 -6.02
C ASP A 209 15.94 -14.77 -4.95
N ALA A 210 14.95 -15.68 -5.08
CA ALA A 210 13.95 -15.90 -4.05
C ALA A 210 14.62 -16.06 -2.67
N PHE A 211 14.03 -15.49 -1.62
CA PHE A 211 14.57 -15.44 -0.25
C PHE A 211 15.86 -14.63 -0.06
N GLU A 212 16.51 -14.11 -1.10
CA GLU A 212 17.72 -13.30 -0.94
C GLU A 212 17.43 -11.84 -0.58
N SER A 213 16.26 -11.35 -1.01
CA SER A 213 15.68 -10.06 -0.64
C SER A 213 15.25 -10.09 0.83
N VAL A 214 15.70 -9.10 1.61
CA VAL A 214 15.31 -8.93 3.02
C VAL A 214 13.90 -8.35 3.12
N GLY A 215 13.61 -7.34 2.29
CA GLY A 215 12.34 -6.62 2.29
C GLY A 215 12.48 -5.15 2.71
N ALA A 216 11.37 -4.56 3.11
CA ALA A 216 11.28 -3.14 3.51
C ALA A 216 10.84 -2.99 4.97
N LEU A 217 11.38 -1.96 5.62
CA LEU A 217 10.89 -1.44 6.91
C LEU A 217 10.47 0.01 6.73
N LEU A 218 9.19 0.28 6.91
CA LEU A 218 8.61 1.63 6.89
C LEU A 218 8.36 2.03 8.35
N MET A 219 9.21 2.90 8.87
CA MET A 219 9.19 3.34 10.26
C MET A 219 8.61 4.75 10.32
N MET A 220 7.50 4.91 11.05
CA MET A 220 6.76 6.18 11.11
C MET A 220 6.70 6.73 12.53
N GLY A 221 6.78 8.05 12.66
CA GLY A 221 6.76 8.72 13.97
C GLY A 221 8.06 8.52 14.76
N LEU A 222 9.21 8.55 14.09
CA LEU A 222 10.52 8.41 14.72
C LEU A 222 10.92 9.71 15.44
N ASP A 223 11.47 9.60 16.65
CA ASP A 223 12.12 10.72 17.32
C ASP A 223 13.52 10.96 16.76
N LYS A 224 14.22 9.88 16.39
CA LYS A 224 15.54 9.91 15.76
C LYS A 224 15.58 8.95 14.56
N PRO A 225 16.30 9.30 13.48
CA PRO A 225 16.55 8.37 12.38
C PRO A 225 17.26 7.11 12.86
N VAL A 226 16.96 5.97 12.23
CA VAL A 226 17.75 4.76 12.37
C VAL A 226 18.90 4.80 11.37
N LYS A 227 20.12 4.53 11.83
CA LYS A 227 21.30 4.52 10.95
C LYS A 227 21.12 3.49 9.82
N MET A 228 21.15 3.95 8.57
CA MET A 228 21.03 3.08 7.41
C MET A 228 22.26 2.17 7.27
N PRO A 229 22.06 0.86 7.02
CA PRO A 229 23.14 -0.02 6.60
C PRO A 229 23.71 0.42 5.24
N PRO A 230 24.97 0.05 4.92
CA PRO A 230 25.53 0.26 3.59
C PRO A 230 24.63 -0.33 2.50
N ARG A 231 24.56 0.32 1.34
CA ARG A 231 23.73 -0.15 0.21
C ARG A 231 24.10 -1.59 -0.16
N GLY A 232 23.08 -2.44 -0.29
CA GLY A 232 23.24 -3.86 -0.58
C GLY A 232 23.54 -4.75 0.64
N SER A 233 23.88 -4.18 1.80
CA SER A 233 24.15 -4.96 3.01
C SER A 233 22.91 -5.74 3.48
N ARG A 234 23.12 -7.00 3.86
CA ARG A 234 22.10 -7.84 4.52
C ARG A 234 22.20 -7.80 6.05
N TYR A 235 23.24 -7.14 6.58
CA TYR A 235 23.47 -6.95 8.01
C TYR A 235 23.43 -5.45 8.41
N PRO A 236 22.92 -5.10 9.60
CA PRO A 236 22.21 -5.99 10.52
C PRO A 236 20.80 -6.33 9.99
N CYS A 237 20.21 -7.45 10.40
CA CYS A 237 18.87 -7.84 9.94
C CYS A 237 17.78 -6.83 10.38
N ASN A 238 16.58 -6.91 9.79
CA ASN A 238 15.48 -5.98 10.03
C ASN A 238 15.09 -5.90 11.51
N VAL A 239 15.18 -6.99 12.26
CA VAL A 239 14.90 -7.04 13.70
C VAL A 239 15.79 -6.08 14.49
N VAL A 240 17.08 -6.01 14.17
CA VAL A 240 18.01 -5.12 14.88
C VAL A 240 17.63 -3.66 14.61
N LEU A 241 17.34 -3.33 13.35
CA LEU A 241 16.93 -1.97 12.96
C LEU A 241 15.61 -1.58 13.62
N ALA A 242 14.65 -2.51 13.71
CA ALA A 242 13.38 -2.30 14.38
C ALA A 242 13.54 -2.12 15.90
N ARG A 243 14.41 -2.91 16.55
CA ARG A 243 14.75 -2.73 17.97
C ARG A 243 15.37 -1.35 18.22
N MET A 244 16.30 -0.89 17.38
CA MET A 244 16.88 0.46 17.47
C MET A 244 15.82 1.57 17.30
N ALA A 245 14.87 1.38 16.38
CA ALA A 245 13.76 2.31 16.18
C ALA A 245 12.89 2.41 17.45
N LYS A 246 12.46 1.27 18.00
CA LYS A 246 11.60 1.22 19.18
C LYS A 246 12.31 1.68 20.45
N GLU A 247 13.61 1.46 20.58
CA GLU A 247 14.42 1.94 21.71
C GLU A 247 14.49 3.47 21.74
N THR A 248 14.75 4.09 20.58
CA THR A 248 14.89 5.55 20.49
C THR A 248 13.57 6.29 20.30
N SER A 249 12.54 5.58 19.82
CA SER A 249 11.23 6.12 19.46
C SER A 249 10.13 5.13 19.86
N PRO A 250 9.81 4.94 21.17
CA PRO A 250 8.91 3.88 21.63
C PRO A 250 7.50 3.93 21.05
N ARG A 251 7.05 5.11 20.60
CA ARG A 251 5.74 5.32 19.97
C ARG A 251 5.75 5.24 18.46
N CYS A 252 6.88 4.93 17.82
CA CYS A 252 6.89 4.70 16.38
C CYS A 252 6.05 3.47 16.03
N ILE A 253 5.58 3.42 14.79
CA ILE A 253 5.04 2.18 14.20
C ILE A 253 6.00 1.69 13.13
N ILE A 254 6.02 0.38 12.93
CA ILE A 254 6.81 -0.28 11.90
C ILE A 254 5.86 -1.10 11.02
N ASP A 255 5.78 -0.70 9.76
CA ASP A 255 5.05 -1.37 8.68
C ASP A 255 6.05 -2.07 7.74
N THR A 256 5.66 -3.21 7.17
CA THR A 256 6.57 -4.01 6.32
C THR A 256 6.25 -3.98 4.84
N ASP A 257 5.45 -3.02 4.34
CA ASP A 257 5.00 -3.02 2.96
C ASP A 257 4.30 -4.36 2.62
N LYS A 258 4.94 -5.30 1.93
CA LYS A 258 4.29 -6.59 1.60
C LYS A 258 4.50 -7.63 2.69
N PRO A 259 3.50 -8.47 3.01
CA PRO A 259 3.63 -9.55 4.00
C PRO A 259 4.62 -10.64 3.56
N ILE A 260 4.84 -10.79 2.26
CA ILE A 260 5.69 -11.84 1.68
C ILE A 260 7.20 -11.57 1.77
N TRP A 261 7.63 -10.43 2.33
CA TRP A 261 9.06 -10.12 2.44
C TRP A 261 9.83 -11.07 3.35
N GLY A 262 11.02 -11.46 2.93
CA GLY A 262 11.81 -12.54 3.52
C GLY A 262 11.94 -12.45 5.04
N GLU A 263 12.37 -11.32 5.60
CA GLU A 263 12.57 -11.21 7.06
C GLU A 263 11.30 -10.86 7.85
N ASN A 264 10.13 -10.77 7.20
CA ASN A 264 8.87 -10.50 7.91
C ASN A 264 8.55 -11.58 8.93
N VAL A 265 8.77 -12.85 8.56
CA VAL A 265 8.54 -13.99 9.45
C VAL A 265 9.30 -13.88 10.77
N ILE A 266 10.47 -13.23 10.75
CA ILE A 266 11.31 -13.02 11.93
C ILE A 266 10.76 -11.87 12.77
N GLY A 267 10.57 -10.69 12.17
CA GLY A 267 10.16 -9.50 12.94
C GLY A 267 8.74 -9.57 13.47
N VAL A 268 7.82 -10.26 12.78
CA VAL A 268 6.48 -10.56 13.31
C VAL A 268 6.58 -11.47 14.53
N ALA A 269 7.37 -12.54 14.47
CA ALA A 269 7.53 -13.49 15.57
C ALA A 269 8.04 -12.85 16.86
N LEU A 270 8.91 -11.83 16.70
CA LEU A 270 9.52 -11.09 17.81
C LEU A 270 8.72 -9.85 18.22
N GLY A 271 7.50 -9.66 17.67
CA GLY A 271 6.57 -8.62 18.10
C GLY A 271 7.00 -7.19 17.76
N LEU A 272 7.78 -7.00 16.69
CA LEU A 272 8.36 -5.70 16.36
C LEU A 272 7.55 -4.89 15.34
N PHE A 273 6.66 -5.53 14.60
CA PHE A 273 5.88 -4.91 13.53
C PHE A 273 4.43 -4.68 13.96
N ASP A 274 3.90 -3.52 13.61
CA ASP A 274 2.54 -3.09 13.99
C ASP A 274 1.53 -3.37 12.86
N SER A 275 1.99 -3.33 11.61
CA SER A 275 1.12 -3.45 10.44
C SER A 275 1.80 -4.04 9.21
N VAL A 276 0.98 -4.42 8.23
CA VAL A 276 1.42 -4.91 6.93
C VAL A 276 0.43 -4.53 5.84
N GLN A 277 0.94 -4.18 4.65
CA GLN A 277 0.10 -3.71 3.57
C GLN A 277 -0.49 -4.89 2.79
N VAL A 278 -1.80 -5.12 2.97
CA VAL A 278 -2.58 -6.06 2.15
C VAL A 278 -3.09 -5.41 0.86
N CYS A 279 -3.00 -4.07 0.79
CA CYS A 279 -3.17 -3.25 -0.41
C CYS A 279 -1.88 -2.48 -0.70
N HIS A 280 -0.84 -3.17 -1.17
CA HIS A 280 0.51 -2.65 -1.35
C HIS A 280 0.79 -2.13 -2.77
N ASN A 281 1.97 -1.53 -2.95
CA ASN A 281 2.39 -0.78 -4.14
C ASN A 281 2.58 -1.57 -5.46
N HIS A 282 2.26 -2.87 -5.48
CA HIS A 282 2.22 -3.68 -6.71
C HIS A 282 0.84 -3.71 -7.36
N PHE A 283 -0.19 -3.31 -6.62
CA PHE A 283 -1.52 -3.09 -7.15
C PHE A 283 -1.56 -1.69 -7.77
N HIS A 284 -1.67 -1.59 -9.09
CA HIS A 284 -1.85 -0.30 -9.79
C HIS A 284 -3.27 -0.18 -10.35
N ARG A 285 -3.58 0.99 -10.92
CA ARG A 285 -4.88 1.33 -11.51
C ARG A 285 -5.20 0.46 -12.72
N ASP A 286 -4.22 0.26 -13.59
CA ASP A 286 -4.33 -0.36 -14.92
C ASP A 286 -3.43 -1.59 -15.09
N ARG A 287 -2.69 -1.97 -14.05
CA ARG A 287 -1.77 -3.10 -14.07
C ARG A 287 -1.50 -3.67 -12.68
N THR A 288 -1.05 -4.92 -12.64
CA THR A 288 -0.52 -5.57 -11.45
C THR A 288 0.93 -5.86 -11.69
N LEU A 289 1.81 -5.42 -10.79
CA LEU A 289 3.23 -5.77 -10.87
C LEU A 289 3.41 -7.21 -10.40
N GLN A 290 3.27 -8.12 -11.36
CA GLN A 290 3.59 -9.53 -11.20
C GLN A 290 4.94 -9.87 -11.82
N ASP A 291 5.90 -8.94 -11.83
CA ASP A 291 7.14 -9.14 -12.58
C ASP A 291 7.73 -10.50 -12.18
N GLY A 292 7.76 -11.46 -13.11
CA GLY A 292 8.01 -12.89 -12.92
C GLY A 292 9.40 -13.24 -12.35
N ARG A 293 10.06 -12.28 -11.72
CA ARG A 293 11.09 -12.46 -10.72
C ARG A 293 10.42 -13.05 -9.48
N LEU A 294 10.48 -14.37 -9.39
CA LEU A 294 10.36 -15.13 -8.14
C LEU A 294 11.29 -14.60 -7.00
N GLY A 295 12.12 -13.57 -7.25
CA GLY A 295 13.04 -12.92 -6.31
C GLY A 295 12.45 -11.92 -5.31
N TRP A 296 11.14 -11.67 -5.32
CA TRP A 296 10.52 -10.82 -4.29
C TRP A 296 9.97 -11.64 -3.12
N GLY A 297 10.77 -11.74 -2.07
CA GLY A 297 10.37 -12.41 -0.84
C GLY A 297 10.21 -13.92 -0.99
N MET A 298 9.16 -14.46 -0.40
CA MET A 298 8.84 -15.89 -0.32
C MET A 298 8.19 -16.44 -1.58
N ALA A 299 8.95 -16.75 -2.63
CA ALA A 299 8.42 -17.61 -3.69
C ALA A 299 8.62 -19.07 -3.26
N ASP A 300 7.54 -19.71 -2.80
CA ASP A 300 7.53 -21.15 -2.57
C ASP A 300 7.45 -21.84 -3.94
N VAL A 301 8.61 -22.07 -4.56
CA VAL A 301 8.70 -22.75 -5.87
C VAL A 301 8.71 -24.28 -5.70
N GLU A 302 8.81 -24.79 -4.47
CA GLU A 302 9.09 -26.21 -4.21
C GLU A 302 7.90 -26.98 -3.62
N ASN A 303 6.87 -26.35 -3.03
CA ASN A 303 5.73 -27.07 -2.44
C ASN A 303 4.47 -27.19 -3.30
N GLY A 304 4.59 -27.32 -4.63
CA GLY A 304 3.60 -28.01 -5.48
C GLY A 304 2.11 -27.74 -5.24
N HIS A 305 1.71 -26.50 -4.97
CA HIS A 305 0.30 -26.12 -4.88
C HIS A 305 -0.04 -25.11 -5.98
N ASP A 306 -0.87 -25.61 -6.89
CA ASP A 306 -1.60 -24.99 -7.99
C ASP A 306 -0.74 -24.40 -9.11
N GLU A 307 -1.15 -24.66 -10.36
CA GLU A 307 -0.63 -23.93 -11.52
C GLU A 307 -0.62 -22.43 -11.21
N PRO A 308 0.38 -21.65 -11.66
CA PRO A 308 0.44 -20.22 -11.40
C PRO A 308 -0.89 -19.56 -11.75
N SER A 309 -1.70 -19.26 -10.73
CA SER A 309 -2.97 -18.60 -10.96
C SER A 309 -2.70 -17.17 -11.39
N ALA A 310 -3.55 -16.62 -12.25
CA ALA A 310 -3.42 -15.22 -12.66
C ALA A 310 -3.44 -14.25 -11.47
N ASP A 311 -3.89 -14.67 -10.27
CA ASP A 311 -3.97 -13.85 -9.05
C ASP A 311 -3.00 -14.29 -7.94
N GLU A 312 -1.90 -14.96 -8.29
CA GLU A 312 -0.95 -15.51 -7.32
C GLU A 312 -0.49 -14.48 -6.27
N LEU A 313 -0.16 -13.25 -6.70
CA LEU A 313 0.23 -12.16 -5.80
C LEU A 313 -0.86 -11.85 -4.77
N PHE A 314 -2.12 -11.79 -5.20
CA PHE A 314 -3.25 -11.54 -4.31
C PHE A 314 -3.40 -12.66 -3.28
N HIS A 315 -3.34 -13.92 -3.74
CA HIS A 315 -3.48 -15.08 -2.85
C HIS A 315 -2.31 -15.20 -1.88
N ARG A 316 -1.06 -14.95 -2.32
CA ARG A 316 0.14 -14.99 -1.46
C ARG A 316 0.16 -13.86 -0.44
N THR A 317 -0.27 -12.65 -0.82
CA THR A 317 -0.39 -11.53 0.12
C THR A 317 -1.38 -11.85 1.24
N ASN A 318 -2.58 -12.31 0.89
CA ASN A 318 -3.62 -12.60 1.88
C ASN A 318 -3.31 -13.84 2.72
N SER A 319 -2.87 -14.94 2.09
CA SER A 319 -2.54 -16.16 2.83
C SER A 319 -1.39 -15.94 3.82
N THR A 320 -0.33 -15.25 3.42
CA THR A 320 0.78 -14.93 4.34
C THR A 320 0.31 -14.07 5.51
N TYR A 321 -0.51 -13.04 5.26
CA TYR A 321 -1.12 -12.24 6.33
C TYR A 321 -1.94 -13.11 7.29
N TYR A 322 -2.78 -14.01 6.77
CA TYR A 322 -3.61 -14.90 7.59
C TYR A 322 -2.79 -15.89 8.40
N ARG A 323 -1.67 -16.41 7.87
CA ARG A 323 -0.77 -17.29 8.62
C ARG A 323 -0.17 -16.59 9.83
N PHE A 324 0.19 -15.31 9.72
CA PHE A 324 0.63 -14.53 10.89
C PHE A 324 -0.49 -14.43 11.93
N LEU A 325 -1.70 -14.07 11.51
CA LEU A 325 -2.84 -13.97 12.42
C LEU A 325 -3.24 -15.31 13.07
N ASN A 326 -3.19 -16.41 12.32
CA ASN A 326 -3.48 -17.77 12.79
C ASN A 326 -2.44 -18.26 13.82
N CYS A 327 -1.21 -17.74 13.76
CA CYS A 327 -0.17 -17.94 14.76
C CYS A 327 -0.35 -17.04 16.01
N GLY A 328 -1.42 -16.25 16.07
CA GLY A 328 -1.76 -15.41 17.22
C GLY A 328 -1.13 -14.02 17.22
N PHE A 329 -0.42 -13.65 16.15
CA PHE A 329 0.14 -12.31 16.02
C PHE A 329 -0.95 -11.29 15.68
N ARG A 330 -0.81 -10.07 16.20
CA ARG A 330 -1.72 -8.96 15.91
C ARG A 330 -1.03 -7.99 14.97
N LEU A 331 -1.58 -7.85 13.77
CA LEU A 331 -1.06 -7.00 12.72
C LEU A 331 -2.22 -6.26 12.06
N ALA A 332 -2.12 -4.94 11.99
CA ALA A 332 -3.10 -4.15 11.27
C ALA A 332 -2.95 -4.33 9.75
N ALA A 333 -4.08 -4.43 9.06
CA ALA A 333 -4.15 -4.34 7.61
C ALA A 333 -4.03 -2.87 7.17
N THR A 334 -3.01 -2.58 6.39
CA THR A 334 -2.74 -1.24 5.84
C THR A 334 -2.68 -1.27 4.30
N GLY A 335 -2.59 -0.09 3.71
CA GLY A 335 -2.39 0.09 2.28
C GLY A 335 -1.55 1.33 2.00
N GLY A 336 -0.67 1.21 1.01
CA GLY A 336 0.23 2.26 0.58
C GLY A 336 0.54 2.18 -0.92
N SER A 337 0.71 3.34 -1.56
CA SER A 337 0.84 3.42 -3.02
C SER A 337 2.29 3.41 -3.51
N ALA A 338 3.24 3.78 -2.67
CA ALA A 338 4.61 4.14 -3.04
C ALA A 338 4.67 5.21 -4.14
N MET A 339 3.81 6.23 -4.05
CA MET A 339 3.88 7.39 -4.94
C MET A 339 5.29 8.00 -4.89
N GLY A 340 5.83 8.33 -6.06
CA GLY A 340 7.24 8.71 -6.25
C GLY A 340 8.07 7.58 -6.85
N VAL A 341 7.75 6.34 -6.53
CA VAL A 341 8.39 5.13 -7.09
C VAL A 341 7.51 4.48 -8.15
N MET A 342 6.21 4.31 -7.86
CA MET A 342 5.27 3.53 -8.68
C MET A 342 4.37 4.42 -9.55
N ALA A 343 3.87 3.89 -10.67
CA ALA A 343 2.99 4.62 -11.60
C ALA A 343 1.53 4.72 -11.09
N VAL A 344 1.36 5.17 -9.84
CA VAL A 344 0.07 5.35 -9.18
C VAL A 344 0.08 6.65 -8.37
N PRO A 345 -1.07 7.33 -8.22
CA PRO A 345 -1.15 8.51 -7.38
C PRO A 345 -1.32 8.19 -5.91
N LEU A 346 -1.16 9.22 -5.08
CA LEU A 346 -1.32 9.16 -3.63
C LEU A 346 -2.68 8.59 -3.26
N GLY A 347 -2.68 7.69 -2.29
CA GLY A 347 -3.87 7.05 -1.75
C GLY A 347 -4.53 6.06 -2.72
N TYR A 348 -3.83 5.55 -3.74
CA TYR A 348 -4.32 4.42 -4.53
C TYR A 348 -4.44 3.15 -3.69
N GLY A 349 -3.36 2.73 -3.03
CA GLY A 349 -3.43 1.90 -1.83
C GLY A 349 -3.74 2.82 -0.66
N ARG A 350 -4.87 2.61 0.02
CA ARG A 350 -5.34 3.51 1.08
C ARG A 350 -5.58 2.73 2.36
N THR A 351 -5.15 3.30 3.47
CA THR A 351 -5.53 2.88 4.82
C THR A 351 -6.61 3.84 5.30
N TYR A 352 -7.68 3.35 5.90
CA TYR A 352 -8.54 4.16 6.74
C TYR A 352 -8.35 3.74 8.18
N ALA A 353 -8.12 4.69 9.07
CA ALA A 353 -7.94 4.46 10.50
C ALA A 353 -9.08 5.11 11.29
N LYS A 354 -9.70 4.35 12.21
CA LYS A 354 -10.77 4.86 13.09
C LYS A 354 -10.14 5.57 14.29
N LEU A 355 -10.35 6.89 14.36
CA LEU A 355 -9.80 7.72 15.42
C LEU A 355 -10.83 7.97 16.53
N HIS A 356 -10.34 8.09 17.76
CA HIS A 356 -11.12 8.58 18.89
C HIS A 356 -10.69 10.03 19.18
N GLY A 357 -11.26 10.98 18.43
CA GLY A 357 -10.93 12.40 18.53
C GLY A 357 -10.31 12.97 17.25
N PRO A 358 -9.69 14.16 17.32
CA PRO A 358 -9.17 14.85 16.16
C PRO A 358 -7.93 14.16 15.59
N LEU A 359 -7.67 14.41 14.30
CA LEU A 359 -6.46 13.96 13.63
C LEU A 359 -5.21 14.59 14.27
N SER A 360 -4.28 13.72 14.64
CA SER A 360 -2.90 14.02 15.00
C SER A 360 -2.03 12.83 14.61
N GLU A 361 -0.71 13.04 14.49
CA GLU A 361 0.25 11.94 14.26
C GLU A 361 0.04 10.83 15.29
N ALA A 362 0.06 11.15 16.58
CA ALA A 362 -0.15 10.17 17.65
C ALA A 362 -1.46 9.39 17.50
N SER A 363 -2.60 10.07 17.31
CA SER A 363 -3.89 9.39 17.19
C SER A 363 -3.97 8.43 16.00
N TYR A 364 -3.34 8.78 14.87
CA TYR A 364 -3.36 7.94 13.66
C TYR A 364 -2.45 6.73 13.83
N LEU A 365 -1.24 6.93 14.35
CA LEU A 365 -0.31 5.83 14.64
C LEU A 365 -0.87 4.87 15.71
N ASP A 366 -1.56 5.39 16.73
CA ASP A 366 -2.22 4.58 17.75
C ASP A 366 -3.39 3.78 17.20
N ALA A 367 -4.12 4.30 16.21
CA ALA A 367 -5.17 3.56 15.52
C ALA A 367 -4.61 2.41 14.66
N ILE A 368 -3.47 2.62 13.98
CA ILE A 368 -2.76 1.53 13.30
C ILE A 368 -2.32 0.47 14.33
N ARG A 369 -1.62 0.87 15.39
CA ARG A 369 -1.14 -0.08 16.42
C ARG A 369 -2.26 -0.89 17.05
N ALA A 370 -3.42 -0.28 17.24
CA ALA A 370 -4.58 -0.96 17.79
C ALA A 370 -5.34 -1.83 16.76
N GLY A 371 -4.96 -1.83 15.48
CA GLY A 371 -5.68 -2.57 14.44
C GLY A 371 -7.04 -1.97 14.09
N ARG A 372 -7.29 -0.70 14.42
CA ARG A 372 -8.54 0.00 14.06
C ARG A 372 -8.49 0.53 12.62
N THR A 373 -8.23 -0.37 11.67
CA THR A 373 -8.01 0.00 10.27
C THR A 373 -8.77 -0.87 9.29
N PHE A 374 -8.96 -0.37 8.08
CA PHE A 374 -9.12 -1.20 6.90
C PHE A 374 -8.26 -0.65 5.75
N ALA A 375 -7.80 -1.54 4.89
CA ALA A 375 -7.04 -1.22 3.68
C ALA A 375 -7.94 -1.34 2.45
N THR A 376 -7.76 -0.50 1.44
CA THR A 376 -8.57 -0.55 0.22
C THR A 376 -7.89 -0.01 -1.03
N ASN A 377 -8.17 -0.63 -2.17
CA ASN A 377 -7.91 -0.10 -3.51
C ASN A 377 -9.14 0.58 -4.16
N GLY A 378 -10.32 0.54 -3.53
CA GLY A 378 -11.56 1.07 -4.11
C GLY A 378 -12.69 1.21 -3.08
N PRO A 379 -13.35 0.10 -2.70
CA PRO A 379 -14.55 0.14 -1.85
C PRO A 379 -14.28 0.58 -0.41
N MET A 380 -15.28 1.15 0.25
CA MET A 380 -15.27 1.37 1.70
C MET A 380 -15.87 0.15 2.39
N LEU A 381 -15.17 -0.35 3.41
CA LEU A 381 -15.52 -1.59 4.10
C LEU A 381 -15.34 -1.41 5.59
N VAL A 382 -16.38 -1.68 6.38
CA VAL A 382 -16.32 -1.69 7.84
C VAL A 382 -16.82 -3.03 8.37
N LEU A 383 -16.31 -3.45 9.52
CA LEU A 383 -16.63 -4.71 10.19
C LEU A 383 -16.96 -4.43 11.66
N THR A 384 -17.99 -5.12 12.15
CA THR A 384 -18.23 -5.26 13.59
C THR A 384 -18.50 -6.72 13.95
N ALA A 385 -18.18 -7.12 15.18
CA ALA A 385 -18.55 -8.40 15.75
C ALA A 385 -19.06 -8.18 17.18
N ASN A 386 -20.32 -8.55 17.46
CA ASN A 386 -21.04 -8.15 18.69
C ASN A 386 -20.97 -6.64 18.99
N GLY A 387 -20.95 -5.81 17.93
CA GLY A 387 -20.82 -4.36 18.04
C GLY A 387 -19.41 -3.84 18.31
N LEU A 388 -18.41 -4.72 18.53
CA LEU A 388 -17.01 -4.33 18.63
C LEU A 388 -16.38 -4.17 17.24
N ASP A 389 -15.52 -3.16 17.09
CA ASP A 389 -14.81 -2.83 15.86
C ASP A 389 -13.50 -3.62 15.68
N SER A 390 -12.94 -3.59 14.47
CA SER A 390 -11.58 -4.06 14.18
C SER A 390 -10.56 -3.61 15.23
N GLY A 391 -9.70 -4.53 15.68
CA GLY A 391 -8.72 -4.32 16.74
C GLY A 391 -9.15 -4.85 18.11
N GLU A 392 -10.45 -4.93 18.37
CA GLU A 392 -11.00 -5.38 19.64
C GLU A 392 -10.95 -6.91 19.82
N VAL A 393 -11.24 -7.37 21.04
CA VAL A 393 -11.22 -8.78 21.43
C VAL A 393 -12.58 -9.18 22.01
N ILE A 394 -13.10 -10.31 21.54
CA ILE A 394 -14.28 -10.97 22.09
C ILE A 394 -13.81 -12.16 22.92
N GLU A 395 -14.16 -12.18 24.21
CA GLU A 395 -14.06 -13.37 25.03
C GLU A 395 -15.32 -14.23 24.85
N TYR A 396 -15.14 -15.50 24.48
CA TYR A 396 -16.22 -16.41 24.10
C TYR A 396 -16.08 -17.75 24.85
N PRO A 397 -16.97 -18.07 25.80
CA PRO A 397 -17.06 -19.41 26.37
C PRO A 397 -17.53 -20.41 25.31
N ILE A 398 -16.87 -21.55 25.14
CA ILE A 398 -17.21 -22.53 24.08
C ILE A 398 -18.60 -23.16 24.27
N ASP A 399 -19.07 -23.18 25.52
CA ASP A 399 -20.40 -23.65 25.95
C ASP A 399 -21.48 -22.56 25.82
N ASN A 400 -21.13 -21.36 25.35
CA ASN A 400 -22.09 -20.31 25.06
C ASN A 400 -22.99 -20.68 23.89
N ASP A 401 -24.31 -20.61 24.13
CA ASP A 401 -25.33 -20.86 23.12
C ASP A 401 -25.59 -19.67 22.19
N ASP A 402 -25.19 -18.46 22.57
CA ASP A 402 -25.35 -17.27 21.75
C ASP A 402 -24.21 -17.13 20.73
N PRO A 403 -24.49 -16.98 19.43
CA PRO A 403 -23.45 -16.78 18.42
C PRO A 403 -22.81 -15.38 18.53
N ILE A 404 -21.58 -15.24 18.03
CA ILE A 404 -21.02 -13.94 17.70
C ILE A 404 -21.70 -13.44 16.42
N TRP A 405 -22.39 -12.30 16.52
CA TRP A 405 -22.97 -11.64 15.35
C TRP A 405 -21.91 -10.82 14.63
N ILE A 406 -21.46 -11.32 13.48
CA ILE A 406 -20.47 -10.69 12.62
C ILE A 406 -21.21 -9.94 11.52
N LYS A 407 -20.88 -8.66 11.31
CA LYS A 407 -21.50 -7.81 10.29
C LYS A 407 -20.45 -7.00 9.55
N ALA A 408 -20.51 -7.00 8.23
CA ALA A 408 -19.76 -6.10 7.36
C ALA A 408 -20.69 -5.20 6.55
N GLU A 409 -20.26 -3.96 6.32
CA GLU A 409 -20.96 -3.00 5.46
C GLU A 409 -20.02 -2.51 4.36
N LEU A 410 -20.49 -2.60 3.12
CA LEU A 410 -19.78 -2.26 1.91
C LEU A 410 -20.44 -1.06 1.24
N ARG A 411 -19.63 -0.07 0.84
CA ARG A 411 -20.06 1.06 0.01
C ARG A 411 -19.08 1.27 -1.13
N SER A 412 -19.57 1.27 -2.37
CA SER A 412 -18.72 1.42 -3.55
C SER A 412 -19.41 2.17 -4.69
N ILE A 413 -18.60 2.91 -5.45
CA ILE A 413 -18.97 3.49 -6.73
C ILE A 413 -18.44 2.68 -7.92
N GLN A 414 -17.63 1.67 -7.65
CA GLN A 414 -17.08 0.71 -8.61
C GLN A 414 -17.81 -0.64 -8.46
N ARG A 415 -17.85 -1.42 -9.54
CA ARG A 415 -18.35 -2.81 -9.49
C ARG A 415 -17.50 -3.62 -8.51
N ILE A 416 -18.16 -4.44 -7.70
CA ILE A 416 -17.54 -5.34 -6.73
C ILE A 416 -17.98 -6.75 -7.11
N ASP A 417 -17.06 -7.71 -7.04
CA ASP A 417 -17.35 -9.10 -7.40
C ASP A 417 -17.90 -9.86 -6.18
N SER A 418 -17.33 -9.64 -4.99
CA SER A 418 -17.80 -10.28 -3.76
C SER A 418 -17.65 -9.45 -2.49
N LEU A 419 -18.51 -9.71 -1.51
CA LEU A 419 -18.35 -9.34 -0.10
C LEU A 419 -18.27 -10.61 0.76
N GLU A 420 -17.21 -10.74 1.55
CA GLU A 420 -16.85 -11.94 2.30
C GLU A 420 -16.64 -11.63 3.78
N LEU A 421 -17.17 -12.50 4.64
CA LEU A 421 -16.81 -12.59 6.05
C LEU A 421 -15.88 -13.78 6.22
N LEU A 422 -14.76 -13.57 6.92
CA LEU A 422 -13.73 -14.57 7.15
C LEU A 422 -13.63 -14.92 8.63
N TYR A 423 -13.28 -16.16 8.91
CA TYR A 423 -12.81 -16.63 10.21
C TYR A 423 -11.57 -17.49 10.02
N ASN A 424 -10.45 -17.09 10.63
CA ASN A 424 -9.14 -17.76 10.49
C ASN A 424 -8.74 -18.04 9.02
N GLY A 425 -8.99 -17.06 8.14
CA GLY A 425 -8.68 -17.12 6.72
C GLY A 425 -9.65 -17.92 5.85
N LYS A 426 -10.68 -18.55 6.44
CA LYS A 426 -11.73 -19.26 5.71
C LYS A 426 -12.96 -18.37 5.55
N VAL A 427 -13.56 -18.36 4.36
CA VAL A 427 -14.81 -17.64 4.10
C VAL A 427 -15.96 -18.37 4.80
N ILE A 428 -16.61 -17.71 5.74
CA ILE A 428 -17.78 -18.23 6.49
C ILE A 428 -19.11 -17.70 5.93
N LYS A 429 -19.06 -16.60 5.16
CA LYS A 429 -20.19 -16.05 4.42
C LYS A 429 -19.65 -15.30 3.20
N LYS A 430 -20.28 -15.51 2.04
CA LYS A 430 -20.01 -14.78 0.81
C LYS A 430 -21.32 -14.23 0.24
N ILE A 431 -21.27 -13.02 -0.29
CA ILE A 431 -22.29 -12.42 -1.14
C ILE A 431 -21.62 -12.19 -2.51
N GLU A 432 -22.20 -12.76 -3.55
CA GLU A 432 -21.79 -12.51 -4.95
C GLU A 432 -22.45 -11.21 -5.42
N LEU A 433 -21.66 -10.33 -6.02
CA LEU A 433 -22.08 -8.98 -6.42
C LEU A 433 -21.74 -8.67 -7.89
N GLU A 434 -21.26 -9.65 -8.65
CA GLU A 434 -20.86 -9.50 -10.05
C GLU A 434 -21.97 -8.91 -10.93
N ASP A 435 -23.23 -9.29 -10.69
CA ASP A 435 -24.37 -8.79 -11.48
C ASP A 435 -24.89 -7.43 -10.99
N GLU A 436 -24.42 -6.96 -9.83
CA GLU A 436 -24.85 -5.71 -9.24
C GLU A 436 -24.17 -4.51 -9.89
N LYS A 437 -24.98 -3.48 -10.16
CA LYS A 437 -24.49 -2.21 -10.74
C LYS A 437 -24.45 -1.14 -9.67
N PRO A 438 -23.34 -0.40 -9.51
CA PRO A 438 -23.34 0.80 -8.69
C PRO A 438 -24.31 1.83 -9.29
N SER A 439 -25.45 2.11 -8.62
CA SER A 439 -26.35 3.18 -9.06
C SER A 439 -27.18 3.80 -7.91
N PRO A 440 -26.88 5.04 -7.47
CA PRO A 440 -25.61 5.73 -7.69
C PRO A 440 -24.46 5.06 -6.91
N ILE A 441 -24.74 4.37 -5.81
CA ILE A 441 -23.73 3.77 -4.93
C ILE A 441 -24.21 2.35 -4.62
N LEU A 442 -23.35 1.35 -4.82
CA LEU A 442 -23.59 0.00 -4.32
C LEU A 442 -23.47 0.02 -2.79
N ARG A 443 -24.53 -0.42 -2.10
CA ARG A 443 -24.58 -0.55 -0.64
C ARG A 443 -25.00 -1.95 -0.29
N GLU A 444 -24.10 -2.69 0.35
CA GLU A 444 -24.35 -4.08 0.69
C GLU A 444 -23.94 -4.38 2.12
N SER A 445 -24.59 -5.38 2.71
CA SER A 445 -24.26 -5.84 4.05
C SER A 445 -24.27 -7.35 4.12
N ALA A 446 -23.24 -7.93 4.71
CA ALA A 446 -23.18 -9.34 5.07
C ALA A 446 -23.27 -9.46 6.58
N ALA A 447 -24.13 -10.35 7.07
CA ALA A 447 -24.21 -10.65 8.49
C ALA A 447 -24.43 -12.16 8.72
N ILE A 448 -23.83 -12.69 9.79
CA ILE A 448 -23.97 -14.09 10.20
C ILE A 448 -23.78 -14.21 11.71
N GLY A 449 -24.60 -15.04 12.36
CA GLY A 449 -24.30 -15.55 13.70
C GLY A 449 -23.32 -16.72 13.60
N PHE A 450 -22.15 -16.60 14.20
CA PHE A 450 -21.08 -17.59 14.13
C PHE A 450 -20.66 -18.07 15.53
N LYS A 451 -20.60 -19.40 15.73
CA LYS A 451 -20.09 -20.02 16.96
C LYS A 451 -18.66 -20.49 16.74
N PRO A 452 -17.64 -19.79 17.28
CA PRO A 452 -16.25 -20.19 17.13
C PRO A 452 -15.96 -21.42 17.99
N LEU A 453 -15.32 -22.43 17.41
CA LEU A 453 -14.85 -23.61 18.15
C LEU A 453 -13.40 -23.48 18.63
N ARG A 454 -12.69 -22.44 18.18
CA ARG A 454 -11.31 -22.14 18.59
C ARG A 454 -11.05 -20.64 18.64
N SER A 455 -10.01 -20.25 19.35
CA SER A 455 -9.54 -18.87 19.31
C SER A 455 -9.01 -18.51 17.93
N GLY A 456 -9.10 -17.23 17.58
CA GLY A 456 -8.80 -16.78 16.25
C GLY A 456 -9.20 -15.34 16.01
N TRP A 457 -9.66 -15.08 14.79
CA TRP A 457 -10.01 -13.75 14.34
C TRP A 457 -11.08 -13.81 13.26
N VAL A 458 -11.86 -12.74 13.15
CA VAL A 458 -12.83 -12.50 12.08
C VAL A 458 -12.45 -11.24 11.32
N ALA A 459 -12.60 -11.25 10.00
CA ALA A 459 -12.38 -10.08 9.16
C ALA A 459 -13.45 -9.98 8.07
N ALA A 460 -13.53 -8.83 7.40
CA ALA A 460 -14.27 -8.69 6.15
C ALA A 460 -13.33 -8.40 4.99
N ARG A 461 -13.67 -8.92 3.81
CA ARG A 461 -12.98 -8.66 2.56
C ARG A 461 -13.99 -8.39 1.46
N ALA A 462 -13.75 -7.37 0.63
CA ALA A 462 -14.47 -7.18 -0.61
C ALA A 462 -13.49 -7.32 -1.76
N THR A 463 -13.82 -8.09 -2.79
CA THR A 463 -12.93 -8.32 -3.94
C THR A 463 -13.52 -7.79 -5.24
N PHE A 464 -12.65 -7.36 -6.15
CA PHE A 464 -13.06 -6.94 -7.48
C PHE A 464 -11.91 -7.10 -8.48
N ARG A 465 -12.24 -7.34 -9.75
CA ARG A 465 -11.29 -7.34 -10.87
C ARG A 465 -10.95 -5.91 -11.29
N SER A 466 -9.66 -5.56 -11.30
CA SER A 466 -9.19 -4.32 -11.95
C SER A 466 -9.21 -4.45 -13.49
N PRO A 467 -9.05 -3.34 -14.25
CA PRO A 467 -9.07 -3.37 -15.71
C PRO A 467 -8.04 -4.29 -16.38
N ASP A 468 -6.98 -4.66 -15.67
CA ASP A 468 -5.97 -5.64 -16.09
C ASP A 468 -6.41 -7.10 -15.92
N GLY A 469 -7.62 -7.33 -15.38
CA GLY A 469 -8.17 -8.64 -15.12
C GLY A 469 -7.68 -9.28 -13.83
N HIS A 470 -6.91 -8.60 -12.98
CA HIS A 470 -6.38 -9.14 -11.72
C HIS A 470 -7.20 -8.70 -10.50
N LEU A 471 -7.16 -9.47 -9.43
CA LEU A 471 -7.89 -9.15 -8.19
C LEU A 471 -7.31 -7.92 -7.46
N ARG A 472 -8.23 -7.17 -6.86
CA ARG A 472 -8.04 -6.09 -5.89
C ARG A 472 -8.98 -6.29 -4.71
N GLN A 473 -8.76 -5.55 -3.64
CA GLN A 473 -9.59 -5.66 -2.45
C GLN A 473 -9.81 -4.38 -1.66
N ALA A 474 -10.83 -4.43 -0.80
CA ALA A 474 -10.74 -3.87 0.55
C ALA A 474 -10.68 -5.01 1.57
N HIS A 475 -9.93 -4.81 2.65
CA HIS A 475 -9.76 -5.79 3.72
C HIS A 475 -9.69 -5.08 5.07
N THR A 476 -10.52 -5.48 6.02
CA THR A 476 -10.48 -4.91 7.39
C THR A 476 -9.34 -5.53 8.19
N SER A 477 -8.81 -4.80 9.16
CA SER A 477 -8.12 -5.45 10.27
C SER A 477 -9.10 -6.35 11.04
N PRO A 478 -8.62 -7.36 11.78
CA PRO A 478 -9.50 -8.34 12.39
C PRO A 478 -10.16 -7.84 13.67
N VAL A 479 -11.31 -8.41 14.01
CA VAL A 479 -11.75 -8.53 15.41
C VAL A 479 -11.26 -9.87 15.93
N TYR A 480 -10.62 -9.89 17.10
CA TYR A 480 -10.05 -11.10 17.68
C TYR A 480 -11.08 -11.84 18.54
N VAL A 481 -10.98 -13.15 18.59
CA VAL A 481 -11.86 -14.02 19.37
C VAL A 481 -11.01 -14.93 20.24
N THR A 482 -11.19 -14.86 21.55
CA THR A 482 -10.57 -15.75 22.53
C THR A 482 -11.62 -16.75 23.01
N VAL A 483 -11.44 -18.04 22.72
CA VAL A 483 -12.32 -19.11 23.18
C VAL A 483 -11.76 -19.75 24.44
N ASP A 484 -12.50 -19.74 25.55
CA ASP A 484 -12.09 -20.27 26.86
C ASP A 484 -10.71 -19.79 27.35
N GLY A 485 -10.30 -18.56 27.04
CA GLY A 485 -8.96 -18.06 27.36
C GLY A 485 -7.80 -18.77 26.63
N LYS A 486 -8.10 -19.64 25.65
CA LYS A 486 -7.09 -20.39 24.89
C LYS A 486 -6.45 -19.51 23.80
N PRO A 487 -5.20 -19.74 23.39
CA PRO A 487 -4.54 -18.92 22.38
C PRO A 487 -5.04 -19.22 20.96
N ALA A 488 -5.08 -18.19 20.11
CA ALA A 488 -5.06 -18.40 18.66
C ALA A 488 -3.68 -18.98 18.29
N ALA A 489 -3.68 -20.21 17.80
CA ALA A 489 -2.47 -20.94 17.42
C ALA A 489 -2.85 -21.96 16.35
N SER A 490 -2.07 -22.07 15.28
CA SER A 490 -2.26 -23.03 14.19
C SER A 490 -0.96 -23.79 13.97
N LYS A 491 -1.00 -25.12 14.13
CA LYS A 491 0.20 -25.94 13.94
C LYS A 491 0.72 -25.87 12.50
N ALA A 492 -0.17 -26.06 11.53
CA ALA A 492 0.19 -26.06 10.11
C ALA A 492 0.79 -24.72 9.65
N ASP A 493 0.25 -23.60 10.12
CA ASP A 493 0.78 -22.27 9.78
C ASP A 493 2.10 -21.99 10.48
N ALA A 494 2.26 -22.41 11.74
CA ALA A 494 3.52 -22.30 12.45
C ALA A 494 4.63 -23.14 11.77
N GLU A 495 4.33 -24.37 11.34
CA GLU A 495 5.28 -25.22 10.61
C GLU A 495 5.64 -24.64 9.24
N TYR A 496 4.70 -23.98 8.56
CA TYR A 496 5.01 -23.22 7.34
C TYR A 496 6.03 -22.12 7.62
N MET A 497 5.84 -21.37 8.71
CA MET A 497 6.77 -20.31 9.12
C MET A 497 8.13 -20.86 9.57
N ILE A 498 8.18 -22.03 10.20
CA ILE A 498 9.44 -22.72 10.53
C ILE A 498 10.22 -23.06 9.25
N ARG A 499 9.56 -23.66 8.25
CA ARG A 499 10.20 -23.97 6.95
C ARG A 499 10.71 -22.73 6.23
N TRP A 500 9.97 -21.63 6.31
CA TRP A 500 10.45 -20.34 5.82
C TRP A 500 11.75 -19.95 6.53
N ILE A 501 11.79 -19.98 7.86
CA ILE A 501 13.00 -19.62 8.62
C ILE A 501 14.17 -20.55 8.30
N ASP A 502 13.94 -21.86 8.14
CA ASP A 502 14.96 -22.80 7.69
C ASP A 502 15.57 -22.36 6.37
N ARG A 503 14.75 -21.94 5.41
CA ARG A 503 15.24 -21.42 4.13
C ARG A 503 16.02 -20.11 4.28
N LEU A 504 15.63 -19.22 5.19
CA LEU A 504 16.43 -18.02 5.49
C LEU A 504 17.78 -18.38 6.13
N LEU A 505 17.82 -19.38 6.99
CA LEU A 505 19.05 -19.91 7.59
C LEU A 505 19.96 -20.50 6.50
N GLU A 506 19.42 -21.26 5.55
CA GLU A 506 20.18 -21.75 4.39
C GLU A 506 20.76 -20.60 3.55
N VAL A 507 19.92 -19.63 3.17
CA VAL A 507 20.35 -18.46 2.38
C VAL A 507 21.38 -17.63 3.15
N SER A 508 21.30 -17.58 4.48
CA SER A 508 22.29 -16.89 5.30
C SER A 508 23.69 -17.52 5.21
N ASN A 509 23.82 -18.77 4.78
CA ASN A 509 25.12 -19.43 4.58
C ASN A 509 25.75 -19.16 3.21
N LYS A 510 25.06 -18.47 2.28
CA LYS A 510 25.62 -18.16 0.96
C LYS A 510 26.89 -17.32 1.07
N ALA A 511 27.93 -17.74 0.34
CA ALA A 511 29.22 -17.06 0.30
C ALA A 511 29.06 -15.60 -0.17
N GLY A 512 29.74 -14.68 0.52
CA GLY A 512 29.69 -13.24 0.19
C GLY A 512 28.42 -12.51 0.62
N ARG A 513 27.44 -13.19 1.24
CA ARG A 513 26.23 -12.53 1.76
C ARG A 513 26.53 -11.59 2.95
N TYR A 514 27.47 -11.98 3.79
CA TYR A 514 27.95 -11.22 4.96
C TYR A 514 29.44 -10.92 4.82
N LYS A 515 29.91 -9.84 5.45
CA LYS A 515 31.34 -9.46 5.42
C LYS A 515 32.19 -10.34 6.33
N SER A 516 31.58 -10.94 7.35
CA SER A 516 32.26 -11.82 8.31
C SER A 516 31.34 -12.94 8.80
N ASP A 517 31.96 -13.98 9.34
CA ASP A 517 31.23 -15.07 10.01
C ASP A 517 30.49 -14.58 11.28
N SER A 518 30.96 -13.51 11.93
CA SER A 518 30.27 -12.90 13.09
C SER A 518 28.93 -12.30 12.68
N GLU A 519 28.89 -11.49 11.61
CA GLU A 519 27.66 -10.90 11.08
C GLU A 519 26.63 -11.99 10.70
N ARG A 520 27.11 -13.10 10.11
CA ARG A 520 26.28 -14.27 9.81
C ARG A 520 25.74 -14.90 11.09
N ALA A 521 26.62 -15.21 12.06
CA ALA A 521 26.25 -15.89 13.30
C ALA A 521 25.24 -15.07 14.11
N GLU A 522 25.46 -13.77 14.27
CA GLU A 522 24.53 -12.86 14.97
C GLU A 522 23.14 -12.83 14.31
N THR A 523 23.10 -12.82 12.97
CA THR A 523 21.83 -12.89 12.24
C THR A 523 21.12 -14.23 12.46
N GLN A 524 21.87 -15.34 12.39
CA GLN A 524 21.31 -16.68 12.60
C GLN A 524 20.80 -16.90 14.03
N VAL A 525 21.41 -16.28 15.04
CA VAL A 525 20.90 -16.30 16.42
C VAL A 525 19.49 -15.71 16.49
N ILE A 526 19.28 -14.55 15.87
CA ILE A 526 17.97 -13.89 15.83
C ILE A 526 16.96 -14.72 15.03
N PHE A 527 17.39 -15.35 13.93
CA PHE A 527 16.50 -16.20 13.15
C PHE A 527 16.03 -17.43 13.95
N ARG A 528 16.93 -18.06 14.71
CA ARG A 528 16.59 -19.17 15.61
C ARG A 528 15.72 -18.73 16.79
N GLU A 529 15.89 -17.50 17.30
CA GLU A 529 14.99 -16.91 18.30
C GLU A 529 13.55 -16.88 17.77
N ALA A 530 13.34 -16.38 16.55
CA ALA A 530 12.03 -16.38 15.91
C ALA A 530 11.51 -17.79 15.61
N GLN A 531 12.38 -18.71 15.17
CA GLN A 531 12.01 -20.11 14.94
C GLN A 531 11.43 -20.75 16.20
N GLN A 532 12.06 -20.50 17.36
CA GLN A 532 11.59 -21.04 18.63
C GLN A 532 10.18 -20.55 19.01
N VAL A 533 9.81 -19.33 18.62
CA VAL A 533 8.45 -18.80 18.82
C VAL A 533 7.44 -19.63 18.03
N TYR A 534 7.69 -19.91 16.76
CA TYR A 534 6.78 -20.72 15.94
C TYR A 534 6.72 -22.18 16.41
N GLU A 535 7.85 -22.78 16.81
CA GLU A 535 7.84 -24.12 17.40
C GLU A 535 6.99 -24.18 18.68
N ASN A 536 7.05 -23.14 19.52
CA ASN A 536 6.20 -23.02 20.69
C ASN A 536 4.73 -22.91 20.32
N ILE A 537 4.39 -22.16 19.26
CA ILE A 537 3.02 -22.05 18.74
C ILE A 537 2.54 -23.40 18.22
N ALA A 538 3.35 -24.12 17.44
CA ALA A 538 3.02 -25.46 16.93
C ALA A 538 2.74 -26.45 18.08
N ARG A 539 3.62 -26.49 19.09
CA ARG A 539 3.44 -27.33 20.30
C ARG A 539 2.18 -26.95 21.08
N LYS A 540 1.91 -25.65 21.25
CA LYS A 540 0.69 -25.16 21.92
C LYS A 540 -0.57 -25.54 21.13
N ALA A 541 -0.55 -25.40 19.80
CA ALA A 541 -1.67 -25.76 18.95
C ALA A 541 -2.00 -27.26 19.04
N ALA A 542 -0.98 -28.13 18.97
CA ALA A 542 -1.17 -29.57 19.17
C ALA A 542 -1.75 -29.89 20.56
N LYS A 543 -1.22 -29.26 21.62
CA LYS A 543 -1.65 -29.50 23.00
C LYS A 543 -3.08 -29.00 23.29
N VAL A 544 -3.43 -27.81 22.80
CA VAL A 544 -4.68 -27.12 23.15
C VAL A 544 -5.81 -27.46 22.19
N TRP A 545 -5.50 -27.55 20.89
CA TRP A 545 -6.48 -27.73 19.82
C TRP A 545 -6.46 -29.13 19.19
N GLY A 546 -5.49 -29.98 19.55
CA GLY A 546 -5.35 -31.31 18.97
C GLY A 546 -4.93 -31.29 17.51
N ASP A 547 -4.31 -30.19 17.04
CA ASP A 547 -3.81 -30.08 15.66
C ASP A 547 -2.75 -31.19 15.43
N SER A 548 -2.99 -32.04 14.42
CA SER A 548 -2.20 -33.25 14.11
C SER A 548 -0.85 -32.96 13.49
#